data_AF-A0A1C0U5G6-F1
#
_entry.id   AF-A0A1C0U5G6-F1
#
_cell.length_a   1.000
_cell.length_b   1.000
_cell.length_c   1.000
_cell.angle_alpha   90.00
_cell.angle_beta   90.00
_cell.angle_gamma   90.00
#
_symmetry.space_group_name_H-M   'P 1'
#
loop_
_entity.id
_entity.type
_entity.pdbx_description
1 polymer ?
#
loop_
_entity_poly.entity_id
_entity_poly.type
_entity_poly.pdbx_seq_one_letter_code
_entity_poly.pdbx_strand_id
1 'polypeptide(L)'
;MVTAVILAFLVGAVLIGGIKRIADVAGKLVPFMTVAYLVAGIVVLGVNFSEIPAAFALIVKSAFTPVAAQGGFAGAAVWAAIRFGVARGIFSNEAGLGSAPIAHAAAKTQNPVRQGLIAMLGTFIDTIIVCSITGLTIVITGGWLNGQTGATLTATSFSAAIPGGNYIVAGALVIFAFTTILGWSFYGEKCIQYLFGQKAITPFRVVWIVALMVGATQSLDFVWLLADTLNAMMAIPNLIALALLSPVVYRLTKEHIKDVNSDSVDIREKS
;
A
#
# COMPACT_ATOMS: atom_id res chain seq x y z
N MET A 1 -20.66 2.38 12.56
CA MET A 1 -21.54 1.23 12.25
C MET A 1 -22.29 1.39 10.94
N VAL A 2 -23.06 2.46 10.73
CA VAL A 2 -23.75 2.71 9.44
C VAL A 2 -22.79 2.66 8.25
N THR A 3 -21.63 3.32 8.36
CA THR A 3 -20.56 3.30 7.35
C THR A 3 -20.07 1.89 7.04
N ALA A 4 -19.89 1.05 8.06
CA ALA A 4 -19.45 -0.34 7.89
C ALA A 4 -20.49 -1.17 7.14
N VAL A 5 -21.78 -1.02 7.46
CA VAL A 5 -22.88 -1.70 6.76
C VAL A 5 -22.91 -1.33 5.28
N ILE A 6 -22.81 -0.03 4.99
CA ILE A 6 -22.78 0.47 3.61
C ILE A 6 -21.56 -0.09 2.88
N LEU A 7 -20.38 -0.06 3.50
CA LEU A 7 -19.15 -0.57 2.92
C LEU A 7 -19.24 -2.08 2.65
N ALA A 8 -19.73 -2.86 3.61
CA ALA A 8 -19.93 -4.30 3.48
C ALA A 8 -20.89 -4.65 2.34
N PHE A 9 -21.98 -3.90 2.20
CA PHE A 9 -22.92 -4.05 1.10
C PHE A 9 -22.28 -3.74 -0.26
N LEU A 10 -21.57 -2.61 -0.38
CA LEU A 10 -20.91 -2.20 -1.62
C LEU A 10 -19.81 -3.19 -2.02
N VAL A 11 -18.99 -3.63 -1.07
CA VAL A 11 -17.95 -4.64 -1.30
C VAL A 11 -18.60 -5.96 -1.72
N GLY A 12 -19.62 -6.43 -1.00
CA GLY A 12 -20.35 -7.64 -1.33
C GLY A 12 -20.94 -7.62 -2.74
N ALA A 13 -21.54 -6.49 -3.15
CA ALA A 13 -22.08 -6.31 -4.49
C ALA A 13 -21.01 -6.45 -5.59
N VAL A 14 -19.78 -5.99 -5.34
CA VAL A 14 -18.64 -6.17 -6.26
C VAL A 14 -18.14 -7.62 -6.24
N LEU A 15 -17.96 -8.21 -5.05
CA LEU A 15 -17.43 -9.56 -4.89
C LEU A 15 -18.34 -10.63 -5.52
N ILE A 16 -19.66 -10.45 -5.54
CA ILE A 16 -20.59 -11.38 -6.23
C ILE A 16 -20.28 -11.48 -7.72
N GLY A 17 -19.82 -10.40 -8.36
CA GLY A 17 -19.44 -10.39 -9.76
C GLY A 17 -18.08 -11.06 -10.08
N GLY A 18 -17.36 -11.52 -9.05
CA GLY A 18 -16.08 -12.20 -9.19
C GLY A 18 -14.95 -11.32 -9.70
N ILE A 19 -13.86 -11.97 -10.09
CA ILE A 19 -12.56 -11.33 -10.39
C ILE A 19 -12.68 -10.27 -11.49
N LYS A 20 -13.47 -10.52 -12.53
CA LYS A 20 -13.65 -9.56 -13.63
C LYS A 20 -14.26 -8.25 -13.14
N ARG A 21 -15.32 -8.32 -12.32
CA ARG A 21 -15.96 -7.12 -11.74
C ARG A 21 -15.05 -6.40 -10.76
N ILE A 22 -14.28 -7.14 -9.96
CA ILE A 22 -13.26 -6.57 -9.07
C ILE A 22 -12.25 -5.75 -9.87
N ALA A 23 -11.68 -6.34 -10.93
CA ALA A 23 -10.71 -5.68 -11.80
C ALA A 23 -11.31 -4.45 -12.52
N ASP A 24 -12.54 -4.55 -13.03
CA ASP A 24 -13.21 -3.45 -13.72
C ASP A 24 -13.49 -2.25 -12.80
N VAL A 25 -13.85 -2.51 -11.54
CA VAL A 25 -14.11 -1.47 -10.53
C VAL A 25 -12.79 -0.85 -10.05
N ALA A 26 -11.83 -1.68 -9.64
CA ALA A 26 -10.53 -1.22 -9.18
C ALA A 26 -9.79 -0.43 -10.28
N GLY A 27 -9.81 -0.92 -11.52
CA GLY A 27 -9.14 -0.28 -12.66
C GLY A 27 -9.69 1.10 -13.01
N LYS A 28 -10.92 1.45 -12.59
CA LYS A 28 -11.49 2.79 -12.77
C LYS A 28 -11.28 3.67 -11.54
N LEU A 29 -11.47 3.12 -10.34
CA LEU A 29 -11.39 3.87 -9.09
C LEU A 29 -9.94 4.23 -8.72
N VAL A 30 -8.98 3.32 -8.94
CA VAL A 30 -7.58 3.53 -8.57
C VAL A 30 -6.95 4.71 -9.31
N PRO A 31 -7.06 4.84 -10.66
CA PRO A 31 -6.52 6.01 -11.34
C PRO A 31 -7.19 7.31 -10.89
N PHE A 32 -8.52 7.29 -10.70
CA PHE A 32 -9.27 8.45 -10.26
C PHE A 32 -8.83 8.92 -8.86
N MET A 33 -8.78 8.01 -7.88
CA MET A 33 -8.42 8.36 -6.51
C MET A 33 -6.98 8.86 -6.41
N THR A 34 -6.04 8.22 -7.13
CA THR A 34 -4.63 8.62 -7.12
C THR A 34 -4.45 9.99 -7.75
N VAL A 35 -5.03 10.25 -8.92
CA VAL A 35 -4.92 11.57 -9.57
C VAL A 35 -5.57 12.66 -8.73
N ALA A 36 -6.79 12.44 -8.22
CA ALA A 36 -7.47 13.43 -7.39
C ALA A 36 -6.67 13.77 -6.12
N TYR A 37 -6.14 12.75 -5.45
CA TYR A 37 -5.33 12.93 -4.23
C TYR A 37 -3.99 13.62 -4.53
N LEU A 38 -3.31 13.22 -5.61
CA LEU A 38 -2.06 13.86 -6.04
C LEU A 38 -2.25 15.32 -6.40
N VAL A 39 -3.31 15.66 -7.14
CA VAL A 39 -3.63 17.06 -7.48
C VAL A 39 -3.82 17.87 -6.20
N ALA A 40 -4.60 17.38 -5.24
CA ALA A 40 -4.81 18.07 -3.97
C ALA A 40 -3.50 18.27 -3.21
N GLY A 41 -2.66 17.24 -3.10
CA GLY A 41 -1.37 17.33 -2.44
C GLY A 41 -0.40 18.27 -3.15
N ILE A 42 -0.35 18.26 -4.48
CA ILE A 42 0.46 19.19 -5.27
C ILE A 42 0.01 20.63 -5.05
N VAL A 43 -1.30 20.89 -4.96
CA VAL A 43 -1.80 22.23 -4.63
C VAL A 43 -1.34 22.66 -3.24
N VAL A 44 -1.39 21.77 -2.23
CA VAL A 44 -0.88 22.08 -0.88
C VAL A 44 0.60 22.44 -0.92
N LEU A 45 1.41 21.64 -1.62
CA LEU A 45 2.85 21.88 -1.77
C LEU A 45 3.12 23.17 -2.56
N GLY A 46 2.32 23.49 -3.56
CA GLY A 46 2.45 24.72 -4.36
C GLY A 46 2.14 25.99 -3.54
N VAL A 47 1.10 25.94 -2.69
CA VAL A 47 0.76 27.06 -1.78
C VAL A 47 1.86 27.30 -0.74
N ASN A 48 2.58 26.25 -0.35
CA ASN A 48 3.62 26.31 0.68
C ASN A 48 5.01 25.99 0.11
N PHE A 49 5.28 26.41 -1.13
CA PHE A 49 6.48 26.00 -1.87
C PHE A 49 7.79 26.39 -1.18
N SER A 50 7.82 27.54 -0.49
CA SER A 50 8.98 28.02 0.26
C SER A 50 9.41 27.09 1.39
N GLU A 51 8.47 26.30 1.94
CA GLU A 51 8.71 25.44 3.09
C GLU A 51 9.25 24.06 2.70
N ILE A 52 9.18 23.69 1.42
CA ILE A 52 9.59 22.36 0.94
C ILE A 52 11.05 22.04 1.31
N PRO A 53 12.05 22.92 1.06
CA PRO A 53 13.44 22.63 1.43
C PRO A 53 13.63 22.44 2.94
N ALA A 54 12.95 23.25 3.76
CA ALA A 54 13.00 23.15 5.21
C ALA A 54 12.38 21.85 5.72
N ALA A 55 11.26 21.42 5.12
CA ALA A 55 10.61 20.15 5.44
C ALA A 55 11.50 18.95 5.12
N PHE A 56 12.15 18.92 3.95
CA PHE A 56 13.11 17.87 3.62
C PHE A 56 14.30 17.85 4.59
N ALA A 57 14.88 19.02 4.90
CA ALA A 57 15.97 19.13 5.85
C ALA A 57 15.55 18.59 7.24
N LEU A 58 14.33 18.91 7.69
CA LEU A 58 13.77 18.42 8.94
C LEU A 58 13.57 16.91 8.94
N ILE A 59 13.02 16.33 7.87
CA ILE A 59 12.82 14.87 7.74
C ILE A 59 14.15 14.14 7.83
N VAL A 60 15.15 14.56 7.03
CA VAL A 60 16.47 13.94 7.01
C VAL A 60 17.16 14.11 8.36
N LYS A 61 17.15 15.33 8.92
CA LYS A 61 17.76 15.59 10.24
C LYS A 61 17.10 14.73 11.31
N SER A 62 15.78 14.66 11.36
CA SER A 62 15.04 13.86 12.36
C SER A 62 15.27 12.36 12.20
N ALA A 63 15.45 11.87 10.97
CA ALA A 63 15.69 10.46 10.70
C ALA A 63 17.11 10.01 11.11
N PHE A 64 18.11 10.90 11.01
CA PHE A 64 19.52 10.54 11.20
C PHE A 64 20.21 11.19 12.41
N THR A 65 19.56 12.13 13.09
CA THR A 65 20.12 12.79 14.27
C THR A 65 19.55 12.18 15.54
N PRO A 66 20.36 11.47 16.34
CA PRO A 66 19.98 11.08 17.68
C PRO A 66 19.68 12.35 18.49
N VAL A 67 18.45 12.56 18.95
CA VAL A 67 18.13 13.70 19.82
C VAL A 67 19.07 13.62 21.02
N ALA A 68 19.85 14.69 21.23
CA ALA A 68 20.92 14.75 22.20
C ALA A 68 20.40 14.55 23.63
N ALA A 69 20.40 13.31 24.08
CA ALA A 69 20.37 12.92 25.47
C ALA A 69 21.43 11.84 25.66
N GLN A 70 22.48 12.15 26.41
CA GLN A 70 23.62 11.28 26.71
C GLN A 70 23.17 9.85 27.04
N GLY A 71 23.76 8.85 26.36
CA GLY A 71 23.67 7.43 26.73
C GLY A 71 22.34 6.73 26.40
N GLY A 72 22.35 5.77 25.46
CA GLY A 72 21.28 4.78 25.23
C GLY A 72 19.96 5.29 24.65
N PHE A 73 19.44 6.44 25.10
CA PHE A 73 18.16 7.01 24.70
C PHE A 73 18.21 7.78 23.37
N ALA A 74 19.36 8.37 23.00
CA ALA A 74 19.49 9.09 21.73
C ALA A 74 19.25 8.18 20.50
N GLY A 75 19.66 6.91 20.58
CA GLY A 75 19.41 5.92 19.52
C GLY A 75 17.97 5.40 19.48
N ALA A 76 17.22 5.51 20.58
CA ALA A 76 15.87 4.99 20.66
C ALA A 76 14.88 5.77 19.77
N ALA A 77 15.05 7.09 19.65
CA ALA A 77 14.21 7.93 18.79
C ALA A 77 14.47 7.64 17.30
N VAL A 78 15.74 7.54 16.90
CA VAL A 78 16.14 7.17 15.53
C VAL A 78 15.67 5.75 15.20
N TRP A 79 15.87 4.81 16.12
CA TRP A 79 15.38 3.44 15.98
C TRP A 79 13.86 3.39 15.83
N ALA A 80 13.11 4.16 16.62
CA ALA A 80 11.66 4.27 16.50
C ALA A 80 11.26 4.81 15.13
N ALA A 81 11.91 5.89 14.65
CA ALA A 81 11.64 6.47 13.34
C ALA A 81 11.88 5.46 12.20
N ILE A 82 13.00 4.73 12.24
CA ILE A 82 13.32 3.68 11.25
C ILE A 82 12.30 2.55 11.35
N ARG A 83 12.03 2.03 12.56
CA ARG A 83 11.09 0.92 12.77
C ARG A 83 9.70 1.27 12.27
N PHE A 84 9.15 2.42 12.66
CA PHE A 84 7.81 2.83 12.23
C PHE A 84 7.78 3.18 10.74
N GLY A 85 8.83 3.82 10.21
CA GLY A 85 8.95 4.12 8.78
C GLY A 85 8.98 2.86 7.92
N VAL A 86 9.79 1.86 8.30
CA VAL A 86 9.86 0.57 7.60
C VAL A 86 8.55 -0.21 7.74
N ALA A 87 8.00 -0.32 8.95
CA ALA A 87 6.77 -1.08 9.19
C ALA A 87 5.58 -0.49 8.42
N ARG A 88 5.40 0.85 8.45
CA ARG A 88 4.32 1.51 7.71
C ARG A 88 4.60 1.58 6.21
N GLY A 89 5.85 1.71 5.80
CA GLY A 89 6.26 1.68 4.40
C GLY A 89 5.95 0.33 3.74
N ILE A 90 6.35 -0.78 4.37
CA ILE A 90 6.02 -2.14 3.91
C ILE A 90 4.50 -2.36 3.88
N PHE A 91 3.77 -1.84 4.87
CA PHE A 91 2.31 -1.92 4.88
C PHE A 91 1.68 -1.19 3.69
N SER A 92 2.24 -0.05 3.27
CA SER A 92 1.72 0.75 2.16
C SER A 92 1.98 0.10 0.80
N ASN A 93 3.24 -0.27 0.54
CA ASN A 93 3.66 -0.74 -0.78
C ASN A 93 3.70 -2.25 -0.94
N GLU A 94 3.43 -3.00 0.13
CA GLU A 94 3.42 -4.46 0.17
C GLU A 94 4.76 -5.10 -0.23
N ALA A 95 5.87 -4.36 -0.14
CA ALA A 95 7.18 -4.85 -0.53
C ALA A 95 7.60 -6.04 0.33
N GLY A 96 7.97 -7.14 -0.33
CA GLY A 96 8.41 -8.36 0.33
C GLY A 96 7.30 -9.24 0.90
N LEU A 97 6.03 -8.80 0.88
CA LEU A 97 4.89 -9.58 1.41
C LEU A 97 4.47 -10.75 0.48
N GLY A 98 4.77 -10.66 -0.81
CA GLY A 98 4.38 -11.67 -1.81
C GLY A 98 2.92 -11.61 -2.25
N SER A 99 2.15 -10.62 -1.79
CA SER A 99 0.74 -10.39 -2.16
C SER A 99 0.59 -9.80 -3.56
N ALA A 100 1.29 -8.71 -3.87
CA ALA A 100 1.17 -7.99 -5.14
C ALA A 100 1.36 -8.90 -6.39
N PRO A 101 2.31 -9.85 -6.43
CA PRO A 101 2.44 -10.78 -7.57
C PRO A 101 1.19 -11.61 -7.87
N ILE A 102 0.29 -11.84 -6.90
CA ILE A 102 -0.99 -12.54 -7.13
C ILE A 102 -1.86 -11.78 -8.13
N ALA A 103 -1.87 -10.44 -8.07
CA ALA A 103 -2.54 -9.58 -9.04
C ALA A 103 -1.89 -9.70 -10.43
N HIS A 104 -0.56 -9.57 -10.47
CA HIS A 104 0.19 -9.56 -11.72
C HIS A 104 0.16 -10.91 -12.44
N ALA A 105 0.01 -12.02 -11.70
CA ALA A 105 -0.17 -13.35 -12.27
C ALA A 105 -1.47 -13.48 -13.08
N ALA A 106 -2.48 -12.63 -12.84
CA ALA A 106 -3.71 -12.59 -13.63
C ALA A 106 -3.58 -11.75 -14.92
N ALA A 107 -2.46 -11.04 -15.12
CA ALA A 107 -2.24 -10.24 -16.31
C ALA A 107 -2.02 -11.13 -17.55
N LYS A 108 -2.55 -10.69 -18.70
CA LYS A 108 -2.35 -11.36 -19.98
C LYS A 108 -0.97 -11.00 -20.56
N THR A 109 0.07 -11.66 -20.06
CA THR A 109 1.45 -11.54 -20.56
C THR A 109 2.06 -12.93 -20.71
N GLN A 110 3.05 -13.07 -21.60
CA GLN A 110 3.96 -14.21 -21.63
C GLN A 110 5.38 -13.84 -21.18
N ASN A 111 5.62 -12.55 -20.92
CA ASN A 111 6.89 -12.05 -20.43
C ASN A 111 6.76 -11.69 -18.93
N PRO A 112 7.31 -12.53 -18.01
CA PRO A 112 7.25 -12.29 -16.58
C PRO A 112 8.11 -11.10 -16.15
N VAL A 113 9.22 -10.83 -16.85
CA VAL A 113 10.09 -9.68 -16.55
C VAL A 113 9.36 -8.38 -16.84
N ARG A 114 8.70 -8.28 -18.00
CA ARG A 114 7.89 -7.11 -18.37
C ARG A 114 6.78 -6.83 -17.37
N GLN A 115 6.07 -7.86 -16.91
CA GLN A 115 5.07 -7.67 -15.85
C GLN A 115 5.70 -7.34 -14.49
N GLY A 116 6.87 -7.89 -14.17
CA GLY A 116 7.63 -7.47 -12.99
C GLY A 116 8.01 -5.99 -13.02
N LEU A 117 8.44 -5.46 -14.17
CA LEU A 117 8.72 -4.03 -14.36
C LEU A 117 7.46 -3.17 -14.14
N ILE A 118 6.30 -3.61 -14.66
CA ILE A 118 5.02 -2.94 -14.42
C ILE A 118 4.63 -2.99 -12.93
N ALA A 119 4.85 -4.13 -12.26
CA ALA A 119 4.58 -4.29 -10.84
C ALA A 119 5.40 -3.34 -9.97
N MET A 120 6.68 -3.12 -10.31
CA MET A 120 7.54 -2.18 -9.58
C MET A 120 7.07 -0.72 -9.66
N LEU A 121 6.31 -0.34 -10.69
CA LEU A 121 5.70 1.00 -10.74
C LEU A 121 4.70 1.21 -9.59
N GLY A 122 4.06 0.14 -9.10
CA GLY A 122 3.14 0.21 -7.97
C GLY A 122 3.82 0.77 -6.72
N THR A 123 4.97 0.23 -6.33
CA THR A 123 5.70 0.70 -5.13
C THR A 123 6.26 2.11 -5.31
N PHE A 124 6.69 2.47 -6.52
CA PHE A 124 7.15 3.82 -6.84
C PHE A 124 6.03 4.84 -6.72
N ILE A 125 4.88 4.59 -7.35
CA ILE A 125 3.73 5.50 -7.32
C ILE A 125 3.19 5.62 -5.89
N ASP A 126 3.05 4.51 -5.17
CA ASP A 126 2.54 4.50 -3.81
C ASP A 126 3.48 5.26 -2.85
N THR A 127 4.71 4.79 -2.67
CA THR A 127 5.57 5.31 -1.60
C THR A 127 6.32 6.58 -2.01
N ILE A 128 6.94 6.58 -3.18
CA ILE A 128 7.83 7.67 -3.60
C ILE A 128 7.02 8.90 -4.03
N ILE A 129 5.84 8.71 -4.61
CA ILE A 129 4.99 9.82 -5.02
C ILE A 129 3.91 10.11 -3.97
N VAL A 130 2.95 9.20 -3.79
CA VAL A 130 1.75 9.47 -2.98
C VAL A 130 2.10 9.67 -1.50
N CYS A 131 2.77 8.71 -0.85
CA CYS A 131 3.11 8.82 0.57
C CYS A 131 4.06 9.98 0.86
N SER A 132 4.99 10.27 -0.05
CA SER A 132 5.93 11.39 0.13
C SER A 132 5.20 12.74 0.08
N ILE A 133 4.24 12.91 -0.83
CA ILE A 133 3.39 14.11 -0.86
C ILE A 133 2.54 14.23 0.42
N THR A 134 1.98 13.12 0.90
CA THR A 134 1.25 13.09 2.18
C THR A 134 2.15 13.51 3.35
N GLY A 135 3.33 12.92 3.45
CA GLY A 135 4.30 13.20 4.51
C GLY A 135 4.78 14.65 4.48
N LEU A 136 5.14 15.17 3.30
CA LEU A 136 5.53 16.56 3.12
C LEU A 136 4.39 17.52 3.49
N THR A 137 3.16 17.22 3.08
CA THR A 137 1.98 18.00 3.46
C THR A 137 1.86 18.08 4.98
N ILE A 138 1.92 16.94 5.67
CA ILE A 138 1.83 16.88 7.14
C ILE A 138 2.95 17.70 7.80
N VAL A 139 4.18 17.62 7.30
CA VAL A 139 5.34 18.33 7.85
C VAL A 139 5.23 19.84 7.63
N ILE A 140 4.96 20.27 6.40
CA ILE A 140 4.90 21.68 6.01
C ILE A 140 3.77 22.41 6.74
N THR A 141 2.62 21.78 6.93
CA THR A 141 1.50 22.39 7.65
C THR A 141 1.62 22.28 9.17
N GLY A 142 2.70 21.67 9.67
CA GLY A 142 2.90 21.44 11.10
C GLY A 142 1.88 20.47 11.74
N GLY A 143 1.15 19.69 10.94
CA GLY A 143 0.07 18.83 11.44
C GLY A 143 0.54 17.80 12.46
N TRP A 144 1.78 17.33 12.31
CA TRP A 144 2.44 16.37 13.20
C TRP A 144 2.64 16.88 14.64
N LEU A 145 2.47 18.18 14.90
CA LEU A 145 2.57 18.79 16.24
C LEU A 145 1.26 18.76 17.03
N ASN A 146 0.13 18.48 16.37
CA ASN A 146 -1.21 18.69 16.94
C ASN A 146 -1.76 17.48 17.71
N GLY A 147 -0.95 16.43 17.93
CA GLY A 147 -1.35 15.20 18.63
C GLY A 147 -2.36 14.32 17.89
N GLN A 148 -2.80 14.71 16.70
CA GLN A 148 -3.71 13.93 15.85
C GLN A 148 -2.97 12.73 15.24
N THR A 149 -3.70 11.64 14.99
CA THR A 149 -3.15 10.42 14.38
C THR A 149 -3.99 9.93 13.20
N GLY A 150 -3.41 9.04 12.39
CA GLY A 150 -4.09 8.36 11.30
C GLY A 150 -4.73 9.30 10.27
N ALA A 151 -5.93 8.96 9.82
CA ALA A 151 -6.66 9.72 8.81
C ALA A 151 -6.96 11.17 9.23
N THR A 152 -7.22 11.39 10.53
CA THR A 152 -7.53 12.72 11.05
C THR A 152 -6.33 13.65 10.91
N LEU A 153 -5.11 13.17 11.22
CA LEU A 153 -3.87 13.93 11.05
C LEU A 153 -3.71 14.45 9.61
N THR A 154 -3.92 13.57 8.62
CA THR A 154 -3.83 13.96 7.21
C THR A 154 -4.94 14.94 6.83
N ALA A 155 -6.18 14.69 7.24
CA ALA A 155 -7.31 15.55 6.91
C ALA A 155 -7.14 16.97 7.50
N THR A 156 -6.68 17.08 8.74
CA THR A 156 -6.40 18.37 9.39
C THR A 156 -5.24 19.11 8.72
N SER A 157 -4.20 18.39 8.30
CA SER A 157 -3.05 18.96 7.59
C SER A 157 -3.46 19.57 6.25
N PHE A 158 -4.23 18.82 5.45
CA PHE A 158 -4.77 19.33 4.18
C PHE A 158 -5.73 20.51 4.38
N SER A 159 -6.57 20.47 5.43
CA SER A 159 -7.49 21.56 5.74
C SER A 159 -6.78 22.84 6.19
N ALA A 160 -5.58 22.73 6.76
CA ALA A 160 -4.78 23.89 7.15
C ALA A 160 -4.20 24.62 5.94
N ALA A 161 -3.91 23.89 4.85
CA ALA A 161 -3.35 24.47 3.62
C ALA A 161 -4.41 24.90 2.61
N ILE A 162 -5.54 24.18 2.50
CA ILE A 162 -6.58 24.45 1.50
C ILE A 162 -7.96 24.38 2.18
N PRO A 163 -8.83 25.39 1.98
CA PRO A 163 -10.22 25.33 2.44
C PRO A 163 -10.93 24.08 1.90
N GLY A 164 -11.49 23.28 2.80
CA GLY A 164 -12.18 22.02 2.44
C GLY A 164 -11.24 20.84 2.14
N GLY A 165 -9.93 20.96 2.38
CA GLY A 165 -8.96 19.87 2.17
C GLY A 165 -9.28 18.59 2.95
N ASN A 166 -9.90 18.72 4.13
CA ASN A 166 -10.42 17.59 4.91
C ASN A 166 -11.45 16.74 4.14
N TYR A 167 -12.34 17.37 3.35
CA TYR A 167 -13.35 16.65 2.56
C TYR A 167 -12.72 15.91 1.39
N ILE A 168 -11.68 16.49 0.79
CA ILE A 168 -10.92 15.83 -0.29
C ILE A 168 -10.23 14.58 0.26
N VAL A 169 -9.54 14.70 1.39
CA VAL A 169 -8.89 13.56 2.05
C VAL A 169 -9.91 12.50 2.46
N ALA A 170 -11.04 12.89 3.04
CA ALA A 170 -12.09 11.96 3.43
C ALA A 170 -12.67 11.19 2.23
N GLY A 171 -12.97 11.90 1.14
CA GLY A 171 -13.46 11.29 -0.10
C GLY A 171 -12.44 10.33 -0.72
N ALA A 172 -11.17 10.74 -0.79
CA ALA A 172 -10.09 9.88 -1.25
C ALA A 172 -9.99 8.63 -0.36
N LEU A 173 -9.93 8.79 0.97
CA LEU A 173 -9.76 7.70 1.92
C LEU A 173 -10.84 6.62 1.79
N VAL A 174 -12.10 7.01 1.52
CA VAL A 174 -13.18 6.05 1.28
C VAL A 174 -12.88 5.18 0.05
N ILE A 175 -12.41 5.78 -1.05
CA ILE A 175 -12.08 5.06 -2.28
C ILE A 175 -10.80 4.23 -2.10
N PHE A 176 -9.78 4.76 -1.42
CA PHE A 176 -8.56 4.03 -1.06
C PHE A 176 -8.90 2.78 -0.26
N ALA A 177 -9.60 2.93 0.88
CA ALA A 177 -9.99 1.80 1.71
C ALA A 177 -10.85 0.79 0.94
N PHE A 178 -11.82 1.27 0.15
CA PHE A 178 -12.69 0.40 -0.65
C PHE A 178 -11.90 -0.42 -1.68
N THR A 179 -11.01 0.21 -2.45
CA THR A 179 -10.21 -0.48 -3.46
C THR A 179 -9.20 -1.45 -2.84
N THR A 180 -8.58 -1.09 -1.73
CA THR A 180 -7.70 -1.99 -0.97
C THR A 180 -8.46 -3.23 -0.47
N ILE A 181 -9.67 -3.06 0.08
CA ILE A 181 -10.52 -4.17 0.53
C ILE A 181 -10.84 -5.13 -0.63
N LEU A 182 -11.13 -4.60 -1.81
CA LEU A 182 -11.39 -5.42 -3.00
C LEU A 182 -10.14 -6.18 -3.47
N GLY A 183 -8.99 -5.51 -3.52
CA GLY A 183 -7.71 -6.11 -3.92
C GLY A 183 -7.29 -7.24 -2.97
N TRP A 184 -7.33 -6.98 -1.66
CA TRP A 184 -6.98 -7.98 -0.66
C TRP A 184 -7.98 -9.13 -0.56
N SER A 185 -9.26 -8.89 -0.84
CA SER A 185 -10.23 -9.98 -1.02
C SER A 185 -9.82 -10.89 -2.16
N PHE A 186 -9.35 -10.34 -3.27
CA PHE A 186 -8.89 -11.14 -4.40
C PHE A 186 -7.61 -11.94 -4.04
N TYR A 187 -6.67 -11.35 -3.31
CA TYR A 187 -5.46 -12.04 -2.85
C TYR A 187 -5.80 -13.21 -1.93
N GLY A 188 -6.62 -12.96 -0.91
CA GLY A 188 -7.06 -13.98 0.03
C GLY A 188 -7.89 -15.09 -0.64
N GLU A 189 -8.72 -14.74 -1.63
CA GLU A 189 -9.46 -15.71 -2.43
C GLU A 189 -8.53 -16.69 -3.14
N LYS A 190 -7.42 -16.22 -3.72
CA LYS A 190 -6.43 -17.08 -4.37
C LYS A 190 -5.67 -17.96 -3.40
N CYS A 191 -5.32 -17.45 -2.23
CA CYS A 191 -4.71 -18.25 -1.17
C CYS A 191 -5.65 -19.36 -0.67
N ILE A 192 -6.93 -19.06 -0.45
CA ILE A 192 -7.92 -20.06 -0.03
C ILE A 192 -8.22 -21.06 -1.15
N GLN A 193 -8.31 -20.60 -2.39
CA GLN A 193 -8.49 -21.48 -3.55
C GLN A 193 -7.32 -22.47 -3.67
N TYR A 194 -6.09 -22.04 -3.40
CA TYR A 194 -4.92 -22.92 -3.40
C TYR A 194 -5.00 -23.99 -2.30
N LEU A 195 -5.40 -23.62 -1.08
CA LEU A 195 -5.43 -24.54 0.06
C LEU A 195 -6.62 -25.50 0.05
N PHE A 196 -7.81 -25.01 -0.32
CA PHE A 196 -9.08 -25.72 -0.12
C PHE A 196 -9.90 -25.90 -1.42
N GLY A 197 -9.34 -25.46 -2.56
CA GLY A 197 -9.96 -25.57 -3.87
C GLY A 197 -11.08 -24.56 -4.14
N GLN A 198 -11.68 -24.67 -5.33
CA GLN A 198 -12.67 -23.72 -5.86
C GLN A 198 -13.90 -23.55 -4.95
N LYS A 199 -14.32 -24.61 -4.26
CA LYS A 199 -15.54 -24.60 -3.42
C LYS A 199 -15.41 -23.70 -2.20
N ALA A 200 -14.18 -23.38 -1.76
CA ALA A 200 -13.93 -22.55 -0.59
C ALA A 200 -14.04 -21.03 -0.87
N ILE A 201 -14.14 -20.61 -2.14
CA ILE A 201 -14.20 -19.20 -2.52
C ILE A 201 -15.46 -18.51 -1.97
N THR A 202 -16.63 -19.12 -2.14
CA THR A 202 -17.89 -18.51 -1.68
C THR A 202 -17.93 -18.38 -0.15
N PRO A 203 -17.60 -19.42 0.65
CA PRO A 203 -17.43 -19.28 2.09
C PRO A 203 -16.44 -18.17 2.48
N PHE A 204 -15.29 -18.09 1.80
CA PHE A 204 -14.30 -17.04 2.06
C PHE A 204 -14.86 -15.63 1.83
N ARG A 205 -15.57 -15.39 0.73
CA ARG A 205 -16.19 -14.07 0.45
C ARG A 205 -17.21 -13.67 1.51
N VAL A 206 -18.00 -14.63 2.03
CA VAL A 206 -18.94 -14.37 3.12
C VAL A 206 -18.19 -13.98 4.40
N VAL A 207 -17.17 -14.75 4.78
CA VAL A 207 -16.33 -14.45 5.94
C VAL A 207 -15.64 -13.09 5.78
N TRP A 208 -15.17 -12.75 4.58
CA TRP A 208 -14.56 -11.47 4.27
C TRP A 208 -15.49 -10.29 4.57
N ILE A 209 -16.74 -10.36 4.10
CA ILE A 209 -17.74 -9.30 4.33
C ILE A 209 -18.06 -9.17 5.83
N VAL A 210 -18.19 -10.28 6.55
CA VAL A 210 -18.40 -10.27 8.01
C VAL A 210 -17.19 -9.65 8.74
N ALA A 211 -15.97 -10.00 8.31
CA ALA A 211 -14.74 -9.46 8.89
C ALA A 211 -14.64 -7.94 8.73
N LEU A 212 -15.17 -7.35 7.65
CA LEU A 212 -15.22 -5.89 7.49
C LEU A 212 -16.06 -5.21 8.58
N MET A 213 -17.20 -5.82 8.94
CA MET A 213 -18.07 -5.30 9.99
C MET A 213 -17.39 -5.32 11.35
N VAL A 214 -16.70 -6.43 11.65
CA VAL A 214 -15.94 -6.59 12.89
C VAL A 214 -14.74 -5.64 12.91
N GLY A 215 -14.00 -5.52 11.81
CA GLY A 215 -12.85 -4.63 11.70
C GLY A 215 -13.19 -3.17 11.97
N ALA A 216 -14.37 -2.72 11.54
CA ALA A 216 -14.83 -1.35 11.76
C ALA A 216 -15.17 -1.01 13.23
N THR A 217 -15.22 -1.99 14.15
CA THR A 217 -15.40 -1.77 15.59
C THR A 217 -14.11 -1.91 16.41
N GLN A 218 -13.00 -2.35 15.79
CA GLN A 218 -11.74 -2.59 16.52
C GLN A 218 -10.93 -1.31 16.69
N SER A 219 -10.05 -1.29 17.70
CA SER A 219 -9.09 -0.19 17.88
C SER A 219 -8.00 -0.23 16.81
N LEU A 220 -7.53 0.94 16.38
CA LEU A 220 -6.46 1.05 15.40
C LEU A 220 -5.20 0.31 15.85
N ASP A 221 -4.80 0.46 17.11
CA ASP A 221 -3.59 -0.18 17.65
C ASP A 221 -3.67 -1.71 17.57
N PHE A 222 -4.83 -2.29 17.90
CA PHE A 222 -5.03 -3.73 17.77
C PHE A 222 -4.97 -4.19 16.31
N VAL A 223 -5.63 -3.47 15.41
CA VAL A 223 -5.63 -3.80 13.97
C VAL A 223 -4.23 -3.70 13.39
N TRP A 224 -3.45 -2.69 13.79
CA TRP A 224 -2.05 -2.55 13.37
C TRP A 224 -1.18 -3.70 13.89
N LEU A 225 -1.30 -4.07 15.16
CA LEU A 225 -0.55 -5.18 15.73
C LEU A 225 -0.87 -6.51 15.02
N LEU A 226 -2.15 -6.76 14.78
CA LEU A 226 -2.59 -7.94 14.03
C LEU A 226 -2.03 -7.93 12.61
N ALA A 227 -2.16 -6.82 11.90
CA ALA A 227 -1.66 -6.67 10.54
C ALA A 227 -0.14 -6.86 10.45
N ASP A 228 0.65 -6.23 11.34
CA ASP A 228 2.10 -6.40 11.37
C ASP A 228 2.50 -7.86 11.59
N THR A 229 1.80 -8.56 12.49
CA THR A 229 2.05 -9.97 12.79
C THR A 229 1.74 -10.87 11.60
N LEU A 230 0.57 -10.68 10.96
CA LEU A 230 0.17 -11.46 9.79
C LEU A 230 1.07 -11.17 8.58
N ASN A 231 1.43 -9.91 8.36
CA ASN A 231 2.32 -9.49 7.29
C ASN A 231 3.72 -10.09 7.47
N ALA A 232 4.24 -10.15 8.70
CA ALA A 232 5.51 -10.82 8.97
C ALA A 232 5.45 -12.32 8.61
N MET A 233 4.35 -13.01 8.97
CA MET A 233 4.16 -14.41 8.61
C MET A 233 4.06 -14.64 7.10
N MET A 234 3.54 -13.68 6.33
CA MET A 234 3.52 -13.73 4.87
C MET A 234 4.91 -13.44 4.27
N ALA A 235 5.61 -12.43 4.80
CA ALA A 235 6.89 -11.98 4.31
C ALA A 235 7.98 -13.04 4.48
N ILE A 236 8.04 -13.73 5.63
CA ILE A 236 9.08 -14.73 5.93
C ILE A 236 9.22 -15.80 4.83
N PRO A 237 8.18 -16.60 4.51
CA PRO A 237 8.30 -17.63 3.47
C PRO A 237 8.55 -17.02 2.08
N ASN A 238 7.94 -15.87 1.77
CA ASN A 238 8.12 -15.22 0.48
C ASN A 238 9.57 -14.73 0.28
N LEU A 239 10.16 -14.08 1.28
CA LEU A 239 11.54 -13.60 1.23
C LEU A 239 12.55 -14.75 1.14
N ILE A 240 12.31 -15.85 1.86
CA ILE A 240 13.12 -17.07 1.72
C ILE A 240 13.06 -17.60 0.28
N ALA A 241 11.86 -17.72 -0.28
CA ALA A 241 11.68 -18.17 -1.66
C ALA A 241 12.37 -17.24 -2.66
N LEU A 242 12.23 -15.92 -2.51
CA LEU A 242 12.89 -14.93 -3.36
C LEU A 242 14.42 -15.00 -3.27
N ALA A 243 14.97 -15.21 -2.07
CA ALA A 243 16.41 -15.37 -1.89
C ALA A 243 16.92 -16.61 -2.64
N LEU A 244 16.23 -17.76 -2.50
CA LEU A 244 16.58 -19.01 -3.18
C LEU A 244 16.39 -18.93 -4.70
N LEU A 245 15.36 -18.23 -5.17
CA LEU A 245 15.03 -18.07 -6.59
C LEU A 245 15.70 -16.85 -7.23
N SER A 246 16.49 -16.07 -6.49
CA SER A 246 17.19 -14.90 -7.01
C SER A 246 18.07 -15.18 -8.25
N PRO A 247 18.72 -16.35 -8.42
CA PRO A 247 19.47 -16.65 -9.64
C PRO A 247 18.56 -16.74 -10.88
N VAL A 248 17.33 -17.25 -10.70
CA VAL A 248 16.34 -17.37 -11.79
C VAL A 248 15.88 -15.99 -12.22
N VAL A 249 15.52 -15.12 -11.27
CA VAL A 249 15.11 -13.74 -11.55
C VAL A 249 16.22 -12.97 -12.26
N TYR A 250 17.46 -13.09 -11.79
CA TYR A 250 18.62 -12.45 -12.41
C TYR A 250 18.84 -12.93 -13.86
N ARG A 251 18.78 -14.24 -14.10
CA ARG A 251 18.92 -14.83 -15.45
C ARG A 251 17.86 -14.27 -16.41
N LEU A 252 16.59 -14.38 -16.05
CA LEU A 252 15.47 -13.94 -16.89
C LEU A 252 15.56 -12.43 -17.18
N THR A 253 15.92 -11.63 -16.18
CA THR A 253 16.07 -10.17 -16.35
C THR A 253 17.23 -9.85 -17.29
N LYS A 254 18.37 -10.53 -17.14
CA LYS A 254 19.55 -10.33 -18.00
C LYS A 254 19.27 -10.70 -19.45
N GLU A 255 18.51 -11.76 -19.70
CA GLU A 255 18.08 -12.16 -21.04
C GLU A 255 17.13 -11.13 -21.65
N HIS A 256 16.14 -10.66 -20.89
CA HIS A 256 15.22 -9.63 -21.37
C HIS A 256 15.91 -8.29 -21.68
N ILE A 257 16.94 -7.90 -20.95
CA ILE A 257 17.70 -6.67 -21.25
C ILE A 257 18.43 -6.77 -22.59
N LYS A 258 18.82 -7.98 -23.03
CA LYS A 258 19.44 -8.18 -24.34
C LYS A 258 18.44 -8.07 -25.50
N ASP A 259 17.17 -8.40 -25.24
CA ASP A 259 16.08 -8.27 -26.21
C ASP A 259 14.81 -7.70 -25.54
N VAL A 260 14.82 -6.37 -25.40
CA VAL A 260 13.80 -5.61 -24.67
C VAL A 260 12.42 -5.67 -25.36
N ASN A 261 12.41 -5.97 -26.66
CA ASN A 261 11.18 -6.08 -27.46
C ASN A 261 10.60 -7.50 -27.47
N SER A 262 11.24 -8.46 -26.80
CA SER A 262 10.74 -9.83 -26.75
C SER A 262 9.41 -9.93 -26.00
N ASP A 263 8.39 -10.44 -26.69
CA ASP A 263 7.05 -10.68 -26.14
C ASP A 263 6.97 -11.95 -25.26
N SER A 264 8.01 -12.79 -25.26
CA SER A 264 8.07 -14.04 -24.48
C SER A 264 9.51 -14.40 -24.08
N VAL A 265 9.72 -14.78 -22.83
CA VAL A 265 11.01 -15.31 -22.35
C VAL A 265 10.85 -16.81 -22.13
N ASP A 266 11.79 -17.63 -22.62
CA ASP A 266 11.73 -19.07 -22.38
C ASP A 266 12.03 -19.38 -20.91
N ILE A 267 11.03 -19.92 -20.21
CA ILE A 267 11.10 -20.25 -18.78
C ILE A 267 11.58 -21.70 -18.59
N ARG A 268 11.67 -22.50 -19.66
CA ARG A 268 11.85 -23.96 -19.62
C ARG A 268 13.28 -24.45 -19.84
N GLU A 269 14.25 -23.57 -20.09
CA GLU A 269 15.64 -24.03 -20.22
C GLU A 269 16.32 -24.26 -18.85
N LYS A 270 16.46 -25.56 -18.54
CA LYS A 270 17.28 -26.21 -17.51
C LYS A 270 16.77 -26.08 -16.07
N SER A 271 15.80 -26.93 -15.71
CA SER A 271 15.75 -27.57 -14.38
C SER A 271 16.75 -28.73 -14.33
#